data_AF-A0AAP8N8J0-F1
#
_entry.id   AF-A0AAP8N8J0-F1
#
_cell.length_a   1.000
_cell.length_b   1.000
_cell.length_c   1.000
_cell.angle_alpha   90.00
_cell.angle_beta   90.00
_cell.angle_gamma   90.00
#
_symmetry.space_group_name_H-M   'P 1'
#
loop_
_entity.id
_entity.type
_entity.pdbx_description
1 polymer ?
#
loop_
_entity_poly.entity_id
_entity_poly.type
_entity_poly.pdbx_seq_one_letter_code
_entity_poly.pdbx_strand_id
1 'polypeptide(L)'
;METAYRLCLWSRLANRVLLVLKRFPMKDAEDLYHGVLDIDWQDHMLNDGTLAVEFSGHGSGIDNTHFGALKVKDAIVDKLRTPQGDRPSIDKLNPDLRVHLRLDRGEAILSLDLSGH
;
A
#
# COMPACT_ATOMS: atom_id res chain seq x y z
N MET A 1 -14.34 16.45 13.18
CA MET A 1 -14.14 15.75 11.90
C MET A 1 -14.69 16.61 10.76
N GLU A 2 -14.07 17.75 10.46
CA GLU A 2 -14.66 18.73 9.51
C GLU A 2 -13.64 19.27 8.49
N THR A 3 -12.37 18.84 8.57
CA THR A 3 -11.29 19.41 7.75
C THR A 3 -11.04 18.64 6.45
N ALA A 4 -11.48 17.38 6.35
CA ALA A 4 -11.34 16.58 5.13
C ALA A 4 -12.32 17.00 4.02
N TYR A 5 -13.52 17.49 4.38
CA TYR A 5 -14.60 17.72 3.41
C TYR A 5 -14.42 18.94 2.50
N ARG A 6 -13.57 19.93 2.83
CA ARG A 6 -13.37 21.12 1.98
C ARG A 6 -12.29 20.97 0.91
N LEU A 7 -11.39 19.99 1.02
CA LEU A 7 -10.35 19.76 0.02
C LEU A 7 -10.91 19.08 -1.25
N CYS A 8 -11.96 18.28 -1.11
CA CYS A 8 -12.59 17.57 -2.22
C CYS A 8 -13.41 18.46 -3.16
N LEU A 9 -13.77 19.69 -2.75
CA LEU A 9 -14.67 20.56 -3.53
C LEU A 9 -14.00 21.35 -4.67
N TRP A 10 -12.66 21.40 -4.71
CA TRP A 10 -11.93 22.09 -5.78
C TRP A 10 -11.19 21.19 -6.75
N SER A 11 -11.10 19.90 -6.45
CA SER A 11 -10.43 18.96 -7.33
C SER A 11 -11.44 18.10 -8.05
N ARG A 12 -12.01 18.67 -9.11
CA ARG A 12 -12.66 17.92 -10.19
C ARG A 12 -11.65 17.05 -11.00
N LEU A 13 -10.47 16.80 -10.41
CA LEU A 13 -9.34 15.99 -10.88
C LEU A 13 -8.89 14.92 -9.85
N ALA A 14 -9.18 15.07 -8.55
CA ALA A 14 -8.81 14.09 -7.54
C ALA A 14 -9.95 13.07 -7.36
N ASN A 15 -9.97 12.07 -8.23
CA ASN A 15 -10.90 10.93 -8.12
C ASN A 15 -10.54 9.97 -6.95
N ARG A 16 -9.42 10.21 -6.25
CA ARG A 16 -8.98 9.40 -5.11
C ARG A 16 -8.35 10.22 -3.98
N VAL A 17 -8.72 9.90 -2.74
CA VAL A 17 -8.11 10.38 -1.50
C VAL A 17 -7.12 9.33 -0.99
N LEU A 18 -5.83 9.65 -1.04
CA LEU A 18 -4.76 8.78 -0.55
C LEU A 18 -4.27 9.26 0.82
N LEU A 19 -4.32 8.39 1.83
CA LEU A 19 -3.72 8.62 3.13
C LEU A 19 -2.29 8.06 3.14
N VAL A 20 -1.29 8.94 3.22
CA VAL A 20 0.12 8.52 3.30
C VAL A 20 0.39 7.90 4.67
N LEU A 21 0.76 6.62 4.69
CA LEU A 21 1.17 5.91 5.91
C LEU A 21 2.63 6.18 6.24
N LYS A 22 3.50 6.12 5.22
CA LYS A 22 4.94 6.23 5.42
C LYS A 22 5.66 6.67 4.16
N ARG A 23 6.75 7.41 4.36
CA ARG A 23 7.77 7.72 3.36
C ARG A 23 9.09 7.13 3.84
N PHE A 24 9.81 6.47 2.95
CA PHE A 24 11.11 5.90 3.30
C PHE A 24 12.04 5.83 2.08
N PRO A 25 13.36 6.01 2.29
CA PRO A 25 14.33 5.81 1.22
C PRO A 25 14.35 4.33 0.80
N MET A 26 14.56 4.09 -0.49
CA MET A 26 14.64 2.76 -1.07
C MET A 26 15.76 2.74 -2.10
N LYS A 27 16.72 1.84 -1.93
CA LYS A 27 17.84 1.61 -2.85
C LYS A 27 17.68 0.32 -3.64
N ASP A 28 16.98 -0.65 -3.08
CA ASP A 28 16.74 -1.97 -3.65
C ASP A 28 15.42 -2.58 -3.13
N ALA A 29 15.09 -3.76 -3.63
CA ALA A 29 13.84 -4.43 -3.31
C ALA A 29 13.75 -4.91 -1.85
N GLU A 30 14.86 -5.07 -1.13
CA GLU A 30 14.85 -5.43 0.30
C GLU A 30 14.46 -4.22 1.16
N ASP A 31 14.99 -3.03 0.85
CA ASP A 31 14.54 -1.78 1.50
C ASP A 31 13.02 -1.58 1.35
N LEU A 32 12.49 -1.87 0.16
CA LEU A 32 11.04 -1.84 -0.08
C LEU A 32 10.29 -2.80 0.84
N TYR A 33 10.74 -4.06 0.89
CA TYR A 33 10.09 -5.10 1.69
C TYR A 33 10.08 -4.72 3.18
N HIS A 34 11.24 -4.35 3.74
CA HIS A 34 11.35 -3.99 5.15
C HIS A 34 10.59 -2.70 5.49
N GLY A 35 10.61 -1.70 4.61
CA GLY A 35 9.89 -0.45 4.81
C GLY A 35 8.38 -0.66 4.92
N VAL A 36 7.82 -1.60 4.16
CA VAL A 36 6.41 -2.01 4.20
C VAL A 36 6.12 -2.92 5.39
N LEU A 37 7.00 -3.87 5.70
CA LEU A 37 6.85 -4.81 6.82
C LEU A 37 6.78 -4.10 8.19
N ASP A 38 7.46 -2.97 8.32
CA ASP A 38 7.50 -2.17 9.55
C ASP A 38 6.12 -1.63 9.97
N ILE A 39 5.20 -1.42 9.04
CA ILE A 39 3.85 -0.93 9.33
C ILE A 39 3.05 -1.95 10.13
N ASP A 40 2.28 -1.49 11.12
CA ASP A 40 1.33 -2.29 11.88
C ASP A 40 0.03 -2.52 11.11
N TRP A 41 0.10 -3.36 10.06
CA TRP A 41 -1.02 -3.65 9.15
C TRP A 41 -2.29 -4.18 9.84
N GLN A 42 -2.17 -4.73 11.05
CA GLN A 42 -3.31 -5.19 11.86
C GLN A 42 -4.25 -4.04 12.28
N ASP A 43 -3.78 -2.78 12.29
CA ASP A 43 -4.61 -1.61 12.53
C ASP A 43 -5.47 -1.23 11.30
N HIS A 44 -5.12 -1.76 10.12
CA HIS A 44 -5.71 -1.36 8.84
C HIS A 44 -6.49 -2.49 8.14
N MET A 45 -6.17 -3.76 8.41
CA MET A 45 -6.85 -4.91 7.81
C MET A 45 -6.82 -6.12 8.74
N LEU A 46 -7.94 -6.85 8.80
CA LEU A 46 -8.04 -8.13 9.49
C LEU A 46 -7.22 -9.22 8.76
N ASN A 47 -6.83 -10.26 9.47
CA ASN A 47 -5.98 -11.33 8.94
C ASN A 47 -6.63 -12.14 7.80
N ASP A 48 -7.95 -12.16 7.66
CA ASP A 48 -8.66 -12.81 6.55
C ASP A 48 -9.04 -11.84 5.41
N GLY A 49 -8.80 -10.53 5.61
CA GLY A 49 -9.18 -9.48 4.68
C GLY A 49 -8.43 -9.55 3.35
N THR A 50 -9.03 -8.90 2.36
CA THR A 50 -8.61 -8.94 0.96
C THR A 50 -7.82 -7.70 0.57
N LEU A 51 -6.68 -7.90 -0.12
CA LEU A 51 -5.70 -6.84 -0.40
C LEU A 51 -5.49 -6.63 -1.90
N ALA A 52 -5.60 -5.38 -2.33
CA ALA A 52 -5.10 -4.92 -3.63
C ALA A 52 -3.93 -3.97 -3.45
N VAL A 53 -2.87 -4.19 -4.26
CA VAL A 53 -1.67 -3.36 -4.26
C VAL A 53 -1.45 -2.81 -5.67
N GLU A 54 -1.26 -1.51 -5.76
CA GLU A 54 -0.80 -0.83 -6.97
C GLU A 54 0.57 -0.21 -6.71
N PHE A 55 1.50 -0.47 -7.61
CA PHE A 55 2.84 0.11 -7.57
C PHE A 55 3.06 0.98 -8.80
N SER A 56 3.66 2.16 -8.62
CA SER A 56 4.01 3.07 -9.71
C SER A 56 5.41 3.64 -9.53
N GLY A 57 6.08 3.92 -10.65
CA GLY A 57 7.46 4.40 -10.66
C GLY A 57 8.46 3.30 -11.04
N HIS A 58 9.72 3.70 -11.17
CA HIS A 58 10.84 2.84 -11.53
C HIS A 58 12.08 3.32 -10.77
N GLY A 59 12.98 2.41 -10.42
CA GLY A 59 14.21 2.73 -9.70
C GLY A 59 15.12 1.52 -9.56
N SER A 60 16.28 1.71 -8.91
CA SER A 60 17.29 0.68 -8.72
C SER A 60 16.70 -0.58 -8.08
N GLY A 61 16.65 -1.69 -8.85
CA GLY A 61 16.12 -2.97 -8.41
C GLY A 61 14.62 -3.19 -8.60
N ILE A 62 13.87 -2.19 -9.10
CA ILE A 62 12.46 -2.33 -9.52
C ILE A 62 12.25 -1.62 -10.86
N ASP A 63 12.57 -2.34 -11.93
CA ASP A 63 12.29 -1.95 -13.31
C ASP A 63 10.88 -2.37 -13.77
N ASN A 64 10.20 -3.20 -12.97
CA ASN A 64 8.88 -3.73 -13.28
C ASN A 64 7.90 -3.42 -12.14
N THR A 65 6.89 -2.61 -12.44
CA THR A 65 5.85 -2.23 -11.48
C THR A 65 5.09 -3.44 -10.93
N HIS A 66 4.91 -4.50 -11.72
CA HIS A 66 4.30 -5.74 -11.25
C HIS A 66 5.15 -6.43 -10.16
N PHE A 67 6.47 -6.44 -10.34
CA PHE A 67 7.39 -6.99 -9.34
C PHE A 67 7.35 -6.17 -8.04
N GLY A 68 7.33 -4.84 -8.13
CA GLY A 68 7.16 -3.97 -6.97
C GLY A 68 5.86 -4.23 -6.22
N ALA A 69 4.73 -4.36 -6.94
CA ALA A 69 3.44 -4.67 -6.34
C ALA A 69 3.43 -6.03 -5.62
N LEU A 70 4.08 -7.05 -6.19
CA LEU A 70 4.22 -8.36 -5.54
C LEU A 70 5.04 -8.26 -4.25
N LYS A 71 6.18 -7.56 -4.27
CA LYS A 71 7.03 -7.38 -3.07
C LYS A 71 6.31 -6.68 -1.93
N VAL A 72 5.56 -5.61 -2.22
CA VAL A 72 4.73 -4.92 -1.23
C VAL A 72 3.67 -5.87 -0.66
N LYS A 73 3.00 -6.63 -1.54
CA LYS A 73 1.99 -7.60 -1.11
C LYS A 73 2.57 -8.68 -0.19
N ASP A 74 3.72 -9.25 -0.53
CA ASP A 74 4.37 -10.27 0.31
C ASP A 74 4.68 -9.72 1.70
N ALA A 75 5.23 -8.50 1.81
CA ALA A 75 5.51 -7.87 3.10
C ALA A 75 4.24 -7.69 3.96
N ILE A 76 3.13 -7.25 3.36
CA ILE A 76 1.85 -7.07 4.07
C ILE A 76 1.32 -8.43 4.55
N VAL A 77 1.32 -9.44 3.67
CA VAL A 77 0.82 -10.78 3.99
C VAL A 77 1.67 -11.43 5.08
N ASP A 78 3.00 -11.28 5.05
CA ASP A 78 3.88 -11.79 6.12
C ASP A 78 3.61 -11.10 7.45
N LYS A 79 3.40 -9.77 7.47
CA LYS A 79 3.05 -9.05 8.71
C LYS A 79 1.72 -9.50 9.30
N LEU A 80 0.74 -9.77 8.45
CA LEU A 80 -0.60 -10.21 8.85
C LEU A 80 -0.70 -11.71 9.11
N ARG A 81 0.36 -12.47 8.88
CA ARG A 81 0.35 -13.89 9.16
C ARG A 81 0.30 -14.11 10.67
N THR A 82 -0.72 -14.81 11.14
CA THR A 82 -0.76 -15.26 12.53
C THR A 82 0.31 -16.35 12.75
N PRO A 83 0.79 -16.56 13.99
CA PRO A 83 1.64 -17.71 14.30
C PRO A 83 0.96 -19.07 14.03
N GLN A 84 -0.35 -19.09 13.76
CA GLN A 84 -1.12 -20.28 13.39
C GLN A 84 -1.11 -20.56 11.87
N GLY A 85 -0.54 -19.68 11.06
CA GLY A 85 -0.19 -19.96 9.65
C GLY A 85 -1.27 -19.67 8.61
N ASP A 86 -2.44 -19.18 9.01
CA ASP A 86 -3.54 -18.88 8.08
C ASP A 86 -3.19 -17.68 7.20
N ARG A 87 -3.40 -17.82 5.89
CA ARG A 87 -3.02 -16.82 4.87
C ARG A 87 -4.27 -16.00 4.54
N PRO A 88 -4.21 -14.65 4.60
CA PRO A 88 -5.30 -13.81 4.10
C PRO A 88 -5.70 -14.19 2.68
N SER A 89 -7.01 -14.28 2.42
CA SER A 89 -7.54 -14.54 1.08
C SER A 89 -7.40 -13.28 0.21
N ILE A 90 -7.14 -13.43 -1.09
CA ILE A 90 -6.92 -12.29 -1.99
C ILE A 90 -8.14 -12.13 -2.90
N ASP A 91 -8.96 -11.11 -2.65
CA ASP A 91 -10.00 -10.66 -3.59
C ASP A 91 -9.55 -9.37 -4.29
N LYS A 92 -9.57 -9.39 -5.63
CA LYS A 92 -9.13 -8.27 -6.47
C LYS A 92 -10.29 -7.38 -6.93
N LEU A 93 -11.54 -7.82 -6.78
CA LEU A 93 -12.73 -7.11 -7.27
C LEU A 93 -13.22 -6.11 -6.23
N ASN A 94 -13.28 -6.51 -4.95
CA ASN A 94 -13.63 -5.64 -3.83
C ASN A 94 -12.68 -5.89 -2.65
N PRO A 95 -11.43 -5.40 -2.73
CA PRO A 95 -10.47 -5.54 -1.64
C PRO A 95 -10.90 -4.73 -0.40
N ASP A 96 -10.77 -5.32 0.78
CA ASP A 96 -10.93 -4.64 2.07
C ASP A 96 -9.87 -3.55 2.28
N LEU A 97 -8.67 -3.74 1.72
CA LEU A 97 -7.58 -2.77 1.76
C LEU A 97 -6.98 -2.53 0.37
N ARG A 98 -6.90 -1.24 -0.01
CA ARG A 98 -6.22 -0.79 -1.23
C ARG A 98 -4.98 0.00 -0.86
N VAL A 99 -3.82 -0.53 -1.27
CA VAL A 99 -2.51 0.08 -1.01
C VAL A 99 -1.90 0.59 -2.30
N HIS A 100 -1.46 1.84 -2.28
CA HIS A 100 -0.69 2.46 -3.35
C HIS A 100 0.73 2.70 -2.86
N LEU A 101 1.71 2.25 -3.65
CA LEU A 101 3.10 2.64 -3.44
C LEU A 101 3.63 3.35 -4.68
N ARG A 102 4.16 4.56 -4.47
CA ARG A 102 4.81 5.36 -5.51
C ARG A 102 6.29 5.45 -5.21
N LEU A 103 7.13 5.06 -6.16
CA LEU A 103 8.57 5.25 -6.13
C LEU A 103 8.94 6.49 -6.94
N ASP A 104 9.53 7.48 -6.29
CA ASP A 104 9.96 8.74 -6.91
C ASP A 104 11.35 9.11 -6.38
N ARG A 105 12.33 9.18 -7.29
CA ARG A 105 13.72 9.62 -6.98
C ARG A 105 14.35 8.90 -5.76
N GLY A 106 14.09 7.60 -5.62
CA GLY A 106 14.64 6.79 -4.51
C GLY A 106 13.86 6.91 -3.19
N GLU A 107 12.73 7.62 -3.17
CA GLU A 107 11.80 7.65 -2.04
C GLU A 107 10.56 6.81 -2.40
N ALA A 108 10.23 5.85 -1.53
CA ALA A 108 8.98 5.11 -1.57
C ALA A 108 7.93 5.83 -0.72
N ILE A 109 6.76 6.07 -1.30
CA ILE A 109 5.61 6.73 -0.67
C ILE A 109 4.48 5.70 -0.60
N LEU A 110 4.23 5.17 0.58
CA LEU A 110 3.21 4.15 0.86
C LEU A 110 1.93 4.83 1.35
N SER A 111 0.79 4.52 0.72
CA SER A 111 -0.50 5.14 1.01
C SER A 111 -1.66 4.15 0.99
N LEU A 112 -2.71 4.42 1.77
CA LEU A 112 -4.02 3.78 1.67
C LEU A 112 -4.95 4.58 0.78
N ASP A 113 -5.72 3.90 -0.08
CA ASP A 113 -6.83 4.52 -0.81
C ASP A 113 -8.09 4.51 0.06
N LEU A 114 -8.53 5.70 0.48
CA LEU A 114 -9.75 5.88 1.27
C LEU A 114 -10.98 6.12 0.39
N SER A 115 -10.84 5.98 -0.92
CA SER A 115 -11.86 6.32 -1.93
C SER A 115 -12.82 5.16 -2.22
N GLY A 116 -12.73 4.07 -1.45
CA GLY A 116 -13.58 2.90 -1.57
C GLY A 116 -15.02 3.19 -1.16
N HIS A 117 -15.85 3.42 -2.17
CA HIS A 117 -17.33 3.54 -2.21
C HIS A 117 -18.06 4.49 -1.25
#